data_AF-A0A957KWZ8-F1
#
_entry.id   AF-A0A957KWZ8-F1
#
_cell.length_a   1.000
_cell.length_b   1.000
_cell.length_c   1.000
_cell.angle_alpha   90.00
_cell.angle_beta   90.00
_cell.angle_gamma   90.00
#
_symmetry.space_group_name_H-M   'P 1'
#
loop_
_entity.id
_entity.type
_entity.pdbx_description
1 polymer ?
#
loop_
_entity_poly.entity_id
_entity_poly.type
_entity_poly.pdbx_seq_one_letter_code
_entity_poly.pdbx_strand_id
1 'polypeptide(L)'
;MSLRILSAADVAEALPMAACIEGMKEAFAQLSAQEVDMPLRSRVSLPRVGGVAIFMPAYMKGSDDLAIKVVSWFPGNPAQGLPAIHAAVLVLDAGTGQPVALMEGGSLTAIRTGAGAGAATDLLAREDATEVAIIGSGVQARTQLEAVCTVRPVSAVRVYSPNLANAEAFASEMAGRGPIPDIITVTDSAGAAVR
;
A
#
# COMPACT_ATOMS: atom_id res chain seq x y z
N MET A 1 5.41 17.18 27.10
CA MET A 1 5.73 16.40 25.88
C MET A 1 4.41 15.95 25.27
N SER A 2 4.26 16.06 23.94
CA SER A 2 3.01 15.73 23.24
C SER A 2 3.28 14.69 22.16
N LEU A 3 2.60 13.55 22.23
CA LEU A 3 2.56 12.55 21.17
C LEU A 3 1.88 13.16 19.93
N ARG A 4 2.54 13.13 18.76
CA ARG A 4 1.91 13.59 17.52
C ARG A 4 0.93 12.54 17.02
N ILE A 5 -0.29 12.95 16.67
CA ILE A 5 -1.28 12.06 16.06
C ILE A 5 -1.48 12.50 14.61
N LEU A 6 -1.30 11.57 13.67
CA LEU A 6 -1.47 11.82 12.24
C LEU A 6 -2.67 11.02 11.73
N SER A 7 -3.65 11.74 11.18
CA SER A 7 -4.83 11.18 10.53
C SER A 7 -4.49 10.59 9.15
N ALA A 8 -5.46 9.91 8.54
CA ALA A 8 -5.30 9.42 7.16
C ALA A 8 -5.04 10.55 6.15
N ALA A 9 -5.61 11.74 6.39
CA ALA A 9 -5.40 12.91 5.53
C ALA A 9 -3.96 13.42 5.66
N ASP A 10 -3.46 13.55 6.89
CA ASP A 10 -2.07 13.97 7.14
C ASP A 10 -1.07 12.99 6.51
N VAL A 11 -1.34 11.68 6.60
CA VAL A 11 -0.51 10.63 6.01
C VAL A 11 -0.53 10.72 4.48
N ALA A 12 -1.70 10.86 3.86
CA ALA A 12 -1.83 10.95 2.41
C ALA A 12 -1.15 12.21 1.83
N GLU A 13 -1.29 13.35 2.51
CA GLU A 13 -0.66 14.61 2.11
C GLU A 13 0.87 14.54 2.19
N ALA A 14 1.41 13.89 3.23
CA ALA A 14 2.85 13.81 3.47
C ALA A 14 3.59 12.80 2.57
N LEU A 15 2.87 11.94 1.85
CA LEU A 15 3.43 10.77 1.17
C LEU A 15 3.12 10.73 -0.34
N PRO A 16 3.71 11.64 -1.14
CA PRO A 16 3.58 11.58 -2.59
C PRO A 16 4.17 10.27 -3.14
N MET A 17 3.45 9.61 -4.04
CA MET A 17 3.76 8.24 -4.50
C MET A 17 5.20 8.09 -5.02
N ALA A 18 5.70 9.05 -5.81
CA ALA A 18 7.07 9.02 -6.33
C ALA A 18 8.13 8.96 -5.22
N ALA A 19 7.98 9.76 -4.16
CA ALA A 19 8.89 9.74 -3.03
C ALA A 19 8.78 8.44 -2.23
N CYS A 20 7.57 7.90 -2.09
CA CYS A 20 7.37 6.60 -1.44
C CYS A 20 8.02 5.45 -2.20
N ILE A 21 8.03 5.49 -3.54
CA ILE A 21 8.69 4.48 -4.38
C ILE A 21 10.20 4.50 -4.11
N GLU A 22 10.83 5.67 -4.09
CA GLU A 22 12.26 5.80 -3.76
C GLU A 22 12.55 5.32 -2.33
N GLY A 23 11.73 5.72 -1.34
CA GLY A 23 11.86 5.24 0.03
C GLY A 23 11.72 3.73 0.16
N MET A 24 10.86 3.09 -0.64
CA MET A 24 10.75 1.63 -0.67
C MET A 24 11.98 0.96 -1.30
N LYS A 25 12.57 1.54 -2.35
CA LYS A 25 13.84 1.04 -2.92
C LYS A 25 14.96 1.07 -1.89
N GLU A 26 15.10 2.20 -1.18
CA GLU A 26 16.09 2.36 -0.12
C GLU A 26 15.87 1.36 1.02
N ALA A 27 14.63 1.24 1.51
CA ALA A 27 14.32 0.29 2.58
C ALA A 27 14.62 -1.17 2.19
N PHE A 28 14.33 -1.57 0.94
CA PHE A 28 14.69 -2.91 0.46
C PHE A 28 16.22 -3.09 0.30
N ALA A 29 16.93 -2.06 -0.14
CA ALA A 29 18.40 -2.10 -0.26
C ALA A 29 19.06 -2.26 1.13
N GLN A 30 18.65 -1.45 2.12
CA GLN A 30 19.15 -1.56 3.50
C GLN A 30 18.82 -2.93 4.12
N LEU A 31 17.61 -3.45 3.88
CA LEU A 31 17.24 -4.80 4.32
C LEU A 31 18.16 -5.86 3.71
N SER A 32 18.44 -5.77 2.40
CA SER A 32 19.36 -6.68 1.71
C SER A 32 20.80 -6.55 2.21
N ALA A 33 21.21 -5.37 2.65
CA ALA A 33 22.51 -5.09 3.25
C ALA A 33 22.61 -5.52 4.73
N GLN A 34 21.54 -6.08 5.31
CA GLN A 34 21.45 -6.48 6.73
C GLN A 34 21.55 -5.30 7.72
N GLU A 35 21.20 -4.11 7.25
CA GLU A 35 21.19 -2.86 8.03
C GLU A 35 19.85 -2.59 8.73
N VAL A 36 18.94 -3.57 8.72
CA VAL A 36 17.62 -3.49 9.32
C VAL A 36 17.41 -4.64 10.30
N ASP A 37 16.99 -4.32 11.52
CA ASP A 37 16.51 -5.32 12.48
C ASP A 37 14.99 -5.43 12.34
N MET A 38 14.53 -6.49 11.65
CA MET A 38 13.12 -6.75 11.40
C MET A 38 12.80 -8.22 11.74
N PRO A 39 12.38 -8.51 12.98
CA PRO A 39 12.00 -9.86 13.35
C PRO A 39 10.74 -10.30 12.60
N LEU A 40 10.51 -11.61 12.53
CA LEU A 40 9.30 -12.14 11.94
C LEU A 40 8.06 -11.61 12.67
N ARG A 41 7.12 -11.05 11.90
CA ARG A 41 5.86 -10.53 12.42
C ARG A 41 5.11 -11.54 13.31
N SER A 42 4.62 -11.07 14.47
CA SER A 42 3.77 -11.88 15.35
C SER A 42 2.31 -11.85 14.87
N ARG A 43 1.60 -12.96 15.07
CA ARG A 43 0.19 -13.11 14.65
C ARG A 43 -0.66 -13.56 15.82
N VAL A 44 -1.82 -12.93 15.97
CA VAL A 44 -2.87 -13.32 16.91
C VAL A 44 -4.12 -13.64 16.09
N SER A 45 -4.45 -14.93 16.00
CA SER A 45 -5.66 -15.40 15.30
C SER A 45 -6.90 -15.12 16.14
N LEU A 46 -7.99 -14.71 15.50
CA LEU A 46 -9.30 -14.52 16.12
C LEU A 46 -10.34 -15.44 15.46
N PRO A 47 -10.36 -16.76 15.79
CA PRO A 47 -11.15 -17.76 15.06
C PRO A 47 -12.66 -17.47 15.04
N ARG A 48 -13.20 -16.89 16.12
CA ARG A 48 -14.63 -16.55 16.23
C ARG A 48 -15.16 -15.65 15.13
N VAL A 49 -14.29 -14.81 14.56
CA VAL A 49 -14.64 -13.82 13.53
C VAL A 49 -13.82 -14.00 12.25
N GLY A 50 -13.03 -15.07 12.16
CA GLY A 50 -12.12 -15.33 11.04
C GLY A 50 -11.07 -14.23 10.83
N GLY A 51 -10.75 -13.45 11.87
CA GLY A 51 -9.84 -12.31 11.80
C GLY A 51 -8.43 -12.66 12.26
N VAL A 52 -7.49 -11.75 11.98
CA VAL A 52 -6.11 -11.83 12.49
C VAL A 52 -5.60 -10.44 12.83
N ALA A 53 -4.90 -10.31 13.96
CA ALA A 53 -4.06 -9.15 14.27
C ALA A 53 -2.58 -9.51 14.05
N ILE A 54 -1.82 -8.58 13.48
CA ILE A 54 -0.42 -8.77 13.07
C ILE A 54 0.40 -7.60 13.58
N PHE A 55 1.52 -7.90 14.23
CA PHE A 55 2.44 -6.92 14.81
C PHE A 55 3.75 -6.98 14.03
N MET A 56 4.16 -5.84 13.48
CA MET A 56 5.30 -5.73 12.56
C MET A 56 6.25 -4.63 13.06
N PRO A 57 7.17 -4.93 13.99
CA PRO A 57 8.22 -4.01 14.38
C PRO A 57 9.38 -4.03 13.38
N ALA A 58 10.02 -2.89 13.19
CA ALA A 58 11.26 -2.77 12.43
C ALA A 58 12.10 -1.61 12.97
N TYR A 59 13.42 -1.78 12.90
CA TYR A 59 14.41 -0.75 13.21
C TYR A 59 15.42 -0.64 12.07
N MET A 60 15.59 0.57 11.51
CA MET A 60 16.58 0.84 10.47
C MET A 60 17.82 1.47 11.10
N LYS A 61 18.98 0.80 11.00
CA LYS A 61 20.21 1.21 11.69
C LYS A 61 20.81 2.50 11.11
N GLY A 62 20.63 2.74 9.81
CA GLY A 62 21.22 3.90 9.12
C GLY A 62 20.55 5.22 9.46
N SER A 63 19.23 5.23 9.64
CA SER A 63 18.43 6.43 9.92
C SER A 63 17.95 6.54 11.37
N ASP A 64 18.20 5.52 12.20
CA ASP A 64 17.71 5.40 13.57
C ASP A 64 16.16 5.38 13.66
N ASP A 65 15.48 4.95 12.59
CA ASP A 65 14.03 4.87 12.53
C ASP A 65 13.51 3.60 13.22
N LEU A 66 12.74 3.77 14.29
CA LEU A 66 12.09 2.69 15.03
C LEU A 66 10.57 2.83 15.00
N ALA A 67 9.88 1.81 14.45
CA ALA A 67 8.43 1.79 14.41
C ALA A 67 7.84 0.39 14.59
N ILE A 68 6.60 0.35 15.07
CA ILE A 68 5.77 -0.86 15.06
C ILE A 68 4.44 -0.57 14.40
N LYS A 69 4.09 -1.40 13.41
CA LYS A 69 2.75 -1.43 12.86
C LYS A 69 1.91 -2.49 13.54
N VAL A 70 0.74 -2.09 14.02
CA VAL A 70 -0.35 -2.98 14.40
C VAL A 70 -1.37 -2.96 13.28
N VAL A 71 -1.59 -4.10 12.63
CA VAL A 71 -2.56 -4.23 11.53
C VAL A 71 -3.49 -5.40 11.79
N SER A 72 -4.76 -5.21 11.54
CA SER A 72 -5.78 -6.24 11.61
C SER A 72 -6.37 -6.50 10.23
N TRP A 73 -6.68 -7.77 9.94
CA TRP A 73 -7.41 -8.18 8.75
C TRP A 73 -8.64 -8.99 9.15
N PHE A 74 -9.81 -8.49 8.75
CA PHE A 74 -11.13 -8.97 9.12
C PHE A 74 -11.97 -9.10 7.83
N PRO A 75 -12.00 -10.28 7.20
CA PRO A 75 -12.65 -10.46 5.89
C PRO A 75 -14.16 -10.23 5.91
N GLY A 76 -14.82 -10.32 7.06
CA GLY A 76 -16.25 -10.06 7.22
C GLY A 76 -16.63 -8.58 7.41
N ASN A 77 -15.66 -7.67 7.57
CA ASN A 77 -15.94 -6.24 7.77
C ASN A 77 -16.65 -5.55 6.58
N PRO A 78 -16.33 -5.85 5.31
CA PRO A 78 -17.01 -5.21 4.19
C PRO A 78 -18.53 -5.42 4.18
N ALA A 79 -19.02 -6.58 4.66
CA ALA A 79 -20.45 -6.85 4.80
C ALA A 79 -21.15 -5.94 5.85
N GLN A 80 -20.37 -5.28 6.70
CA GLN A 80 -20.82 -4.34 7.74
C GLN A 80 -20.48 -2.88 7.38
N GLY A 81 -20.04 -2.61 6.15
CA GLY A 81 -19.62 -1.27 5.72
C GLY A 81 -18.27 -0.81 6.29
N LEU A 82 -17.46 -1.72 6.84
CA LEU A 82 -16.13 -1.42 7.38
C LEU A 82 -15.02 -1.92 6.44
N PRO A 83 -13.85 -1.27 6.41
CA PRO A 83 -12.66 -1.80 5.73
C PRO A 83 -12.25 -3.18 6.25
N ALA A 84 -11.79 -4.05 5.35
CA ALA A 84 -11.24 -5.36 5.75
C ALA A 84 -9.90 -5.24 6.49
N ILE A 85 -9.21 -4.10 6.38
CA ILE A 85 -7.92 -3.83 7.01
C ILE A 85 -8.03 -2.56 7.83
N HIS A 86 -7.59 -2.62 9.08
CA HIS A 86 -7.34 -1.46 9.92
C HIS A 86 -5.91 -1.51 10.44
N ALA A 87 -5.27 -0.36 10.60
CA ALA A 87 -3.92 -0.33 11.17
C ALA A 87 -3.62 0.96 11.90
N ALA A 88 -2.62 0.90 12.77
CA ALA A 88 -1.97 2.04 13.36
C ALA A 88 -0.45 1.80 13.36
N VAL A 89 0.32 2.87 13.19
CA VAL A 89 1.79 2.82 13.29
C VAL A 89 2.24 3.70 14.43
N LEU A 90 2.93 3.11 15.38
CA LEU A 90 3.58 3.82 16.48
C LEU A 90 5.06 4.00 16.12
N VAL A 91 5.51 5.25 16.11
CA VAL A 91 6.92 5.62 15.93
C VAL A 91 7.49 5.91 17.32
N LEU A 92 8.67 5.35 17.57
CA LEU A 92 9.41 5.50 18.81
C LEU A 92 10.73 6.22 18.50
N ASP A 93 11.14 7.11 19.39
CA ASP A 93 12.50 7.60 19.43
C ASP A 93 13.43 6.44 19.80
N ALA A 94 14.37 6.08 18.93
CA ALA A 94 15.21 4.89 19.12
C ALA A 94 16.21 5.04 20.28
N GLY A 95 16.64 6.27 20.59
CA GLY A 95 17.57 6.53 21.69
C GLY A 95 16.94 6.49 23.09
N THR A 96 15.67 6.87 23.22
CA THR A 96 14.98 6.99 24.52
C THR A 96 13.81 6.02 24.68
N GLY A 97 13.34 5.40 23.59
CA GLY A 97 12.14 4.56 23.56
C GLY A 97 10.83 5.35 23.68
N GLN A 98 10.87 6.68 23.68
CA GLN A 98 9.67 7.50 23.85
C GLN A 98 8.78 7.46 22.60
N PRO A 99 7.45 7.31 22.75
CA PRO A 99 6.52 7.49 21.64
C PRO A 99 6.56 8.92 21.08
N VAL A 100 6.84 9.05 19.78
CA VAL A 100 6.91 10.36 19.10
C VAL A 100 5.72 10.62 18.19
N ALA A 101 5.19 9.58 17.54
CA ALA A 101 4.01 9.70 16.68
C ALA A 101 3.14 8.44 16.68
N LEU A 102 1.82 8.64 16.53
CA LEU A 102 0.84 7.61 16.20
C LEU A 102 0.15 8.00 14.90
N MET A 103 0.24 7.12 13.89
CA MET A 103 -0.26 7.39 12.54
C MET A 103 -1.38 6.43 12.17
N GLU A 104 -2.38 6.93 11.45
CA GLU A 104 -3.38 6.10 10.79
C GLU A 104 -2.67 5.15 9.81
N GLY A 105 -2.79 3.84 10.05
CA GLY A 105 -1.98 2.84 9.37
C GLY A 105 -2.64 2.23 8.15
N GLY A 106 -3.94 2.43 7.94
CA GLY A 106 -4.69 1.90 6.80
C GLY A 106 -4.24 2.54 5.49
N SER A 107 -4.29 3.88 5.44
CA SER A 107 -3.77 4.69 4.34
C SER A 107 -2.28 4.43 4.09
N LEU A 108 -1.45 4.52 5.13
CA LEU A 108 -0.02 4.23 5.06
C LEU A 108 0.26 2.83 4.52
N THR A 109 -0.53 1.82 4.94
CA THR A 109 -0.39 0.45 4.44
C THR A 109 -0.72 0.35 2.96
N ALA A 110 -1.74 1.05 2.46
CA ALA A 110 -2.06 1.09 1.04
C ALA A 110 -0.93 1.76 0.24
N ILE A 111 -0.53 2.97 0.64
CA ILE A 111 0.51 3.76 -0.04
C ILE A 111 1.81 2.97 -0.15
N ARG A 112 2.35 2.47 0.98
CA ARG A 112 3.63 1.73 0.97
C ARG A 112 3.55 0.40 0.21
N THR A 113 2.37 -0.22 0.13
CA THR A 113 2.20 -1.47 -0.63
C THR A 113 2.15 -1.18 -2.14
N GLY A 114 1.47 -0.10 -2.55
CA GLY A 114 1.54 0.43 -3.90
C GLY A 114 2.96 0.82 -4.29
N ALA A 115 3.61 1.63 -3.47
CA ALA A 115 5.00 2.07 -3.68
C ALA A 115 6.00 0.91 -3.77
N GLY A 116 5.82 -0.15 -2.97
CA GLY A 116 6.64 -1.36 -3.10
C GLY A 116 6.46 -2.06 -4.46
N ALA A 117 5.23 -2.10 -4.97
CA ALA A 117 4.96 -2.60 -6.32
C ALA A 117 5.50 -1.66 -7.40
N GLY A 118 5.44 -0.33 -7.19
CA GLY A 118 6.07 0.66 -8.05
C GLY A 118 7.59 0.49 -8.12
N ALA A 119 8.27 0.32 -6.99
CA ALA A 119 9.71 0.05 -6.93
C ALA A 119 10.09 -1.24 -7.68
N ALA A 120 9.32 -2.32 -7.49
CA ALA A 120 9.54 -3.56 -8.22
C ALA A 120 9.27 -3.40 -9.73
N THR A 121 8.21 -2.69 -10.10
CA THR A 121 7.88 -2.39 -11.50
C THR A 121 9.01 -1.59 -12.14
N ASP A 122 9.52 -0.59 -11.44
CA ASP A 122 10.57 0.27 -11.96
C ASP A 122 11.86 -0.47 -12.28
N LEU A 123 12.23 -1.43 -11.42
CA LEU A 123 13.44 -2.22 -11.58
C LEU A 123 13.29 -3.42 -12.52
N LEU A 124 12.09 -3.97 -12.67
CA LEU A 124 11.90 -5.29 -13.29
C LEU A 124 11.02 -5.29 -14.55
N ALA A 125 10.11 -4.34 -14.70
CA ALA A 125 9.28 -4.24 -15.90
C ALA A 125 10.08 -3.58 -17.03
N ARG A 126 9.75 -3.90 -18.28
CA ARG A 126 10.32 -3.20 -19.44
C ARG A 126 10.07 -1.69 -19.32
N GLU A 127 11.07 -0.89 -19.69
CA GLU A 127 10.98 0.57 -19.64
C GLU A 127 9.88 1.12 -20.56
N ASP A 128 9.61 0.42 -21.67
CA ASP A 128 8.60 0.76 -22.68
C ASP A 128 7.22 0.15 -22.42
N ALA A 129 6.95 -0.34 -21.21
CA ALA A 129 5.64 -0.87 -20.87
C ALA A 129 4.57 0.24 -20.85
N THR A 130 3.62 0.19 -21.79
CA THR A 130 2.54 1.18 -21.96
C THR A 130 1.17 0.69 -21.50
N GLU A 131 1.04 -0.58 -21.11
CA GLU A 131 -0.24 -1.19 -20.73
C GLU A 131 -0.15 -1.89 -19.38
N VAL A 132 -1.20 -1.77 -18.57
CA VAL A 132 -1.30 -2.45 -17.28
C VAL A 132 -2.65 -3.13 -17.11
N ALA A 133 -2.62 -4.36 -16.62
CA ALA A 133 -3.79 -5.13 -16.23
C ALA A 133 -3.93 -5.15 -14.70
N ILE A 134 -5.11 -4.82 -14.20
CA ILE A 134 -5.44 -4.79 -12.78
C ILE A 134 -6.48 -5.89 -12.49
N ILE A 135 -6.12 -6.84 -11.65
CA ILE A 135 -6.99 -7.95 -11.25
C ILE A 135 -7.43 -7.73 -9.80
N GLY A 136 -8.69 -7.32 -9.64
CA GLY A 136 -9.29 -6.86 -8.39
C GLY A 136 -9.35 -5.33 -8.33
N SER A 137 -10.43 -4.79 -7.77
CA SER A 137 -10.71 -3.34 -7.75
C SER A 137 -10.79 -2.76 -6.33
N GLY A 138 -10.09 -3.37 -5.38
CA GLY A 138 -10.06 -2.96 -3.97
C GLY A 138 -9.12 -1.79 -3.67
N VAL A 139 -8.94 -1.48 -2.38
CA VAL A 139 -8.09 -0.36 -1.92
C VAL A 139 -6.66 -0.47 -2.45
N GLN A 140 -6.06 -1.66 -2.42
CA GLN A 140 -4.68 -1.86 -2.88
C GLN A 140 -4.52 -1.68 -4.39
N ALA A 141 -5.57 -1.98 -5.18
CA ALA A 141 -5.52 -1.81 -6.63
C ALA A 141 -5.33 -0.34 -7.04
N ARG A 142 -5.87 0.59 -6.24
CA ARG A 142 -5.78 2.05 -6.49
C ARG A 142 -4.33 2.53 -6.38
N THR A 143 -3.70 2.23 -5.26
CA THR A 143 -2.29 2.62 -5.01
C THR A 143 -1.31 1.82 -5.86
N GLN A 144 -1.63 0.59 -6.25
CA GLN A 144 -0.79 -0.15 -7.21
C GLN A 144 -0.87 0.45 -8.61
N LEU A 145 -2.07 0.80 -9.10
CA LEU A 145 -2.22 1.47 -10.39
C LEU A 145 -1.48 2.82 -10.40
N GLU A 146 -1.69 3.65 -9.38
CA GLU A 146 -0.99 4.92 -9.23
C GLU A 146 0.53 4.74 -9.25
N ALA A 147 1.06 3.77 -8.50
CA ALA A 147 2.50 3.51 -8.43
C ALA A 147 3.07 3.03 -9.77
N VAL A 148 2.38 2.15 -10.50
CA VAL A 148 2.80 1.70 -11.83
C VAL A 148 2.81 2.85 -12.83
N CYS A 149 1.73 3.64 -12.87
CA CYS A 149 1.63 4.82 -13.74
C CYS A 149 2.66 5.91 -13.36
N THR A 150 3.13 5.95 -12.12
CA THR A 150 4.19 6.89 -11.69
C THR A 150 5.54 6.55 -12.33
N VAL A 151 5.82 5.27 -12.60
CA VAL A 151 7.14 4.81 -13.08
C VAL A 151 7.15 4.32 -14.51
N ARG A 152 5.99 4.20 -15.17
CA ARG A 152 5.88 3.75 -16.57
C ARG A 152 4.95 4.66 -17.38
N PRO A 153 5.20 4.82 -18.70
CA PRO A 153 4.37 5.63 -19.59
C PRO A 153 3.08 4.89 -19.97
N VAL A 154 2.30 4.47 -18.96
CA VAL A 154 1.06 3.72 -19.17
C VAL A 154 0.05 4.60 -19.90
N SER A 155 -0.45 4.12 -21.03
CA SER A 155 -1.50 4.76 -21.84
C SER A 155 -2.79 3.94 -21.87
N ALA A 156 -2.75 2.66 -21.49
CA ALA A 156 -3.94 1.80 -21.46
C ALA A 156 -4.01 1.00 -20.15
N VAL A 157 -5.17 1.02 -19.50
CA VAL A 157 -5.44 0.26 -18.27
C VAL A 157 -6.61 -0.66 -18.53
N ARG A 158 -6.46 -1.95 -18.20
CA ARG A 158 -7.55 -2.93 -18.16
C ARG A 158 -7.81 -3.37 -16.73
N VAL A 159 -9.07 -3.43 -16.30
CA VAL A 159 -9.44 -3.87 -14.95
C VAL A 159 -10.48 -4.99 -15.01
N TYR A 160 -10.25 -6.03 -14.22
CA TYR A 160 -11.23 -7.08 -13.93
C TYR A 160 -11.49 -7.15 -12.44
N SER A 161 -12.76 -7.34 -12.04
CA SER A 161 -13.13 -7.66 -10.67
C SER A 161 -14.33 -8.62 -10.69
N PRO A 162 -14.45 -9.58 -9.75
CA PRO A 162 -15.61 -10.47 -9.69
C PRO A 162 -16.95 -9.73 -9.54
N ASN A 163 -16.93 -8.51 -9.00
CA ASN A 163 -18.08 -7.64 -8.93
C ASN A 163 -17.91 -6.51 -9.97
N LEU A 164 -18.77 -6.51 -11.00
CA LEU A 164 -18.73 -5.55 -12.10
C LEU A 164 -18.87 -4.10 -11.61
N ALA A 165 -19.83 -3.83 -10.73
CA ALA A 165 -20.06 -2.49 -10.19
C ALA A 165 -18.82 -1.95 -9.46
N ASN A 166 -18.06 -2.82 -8.77
CA ASN A 166 -16.80 -2.44 -8.14
C ASN A 166 -15.70 -2.13 -9.16
N ALA A 167 -15.68 -2.81 -10.32
CA ALA A 167 -14.72 -2.52 -11.39
C ALA A 167 -15.06 -1.20 -12.08
N GLU A 168 -16.33 -0.96 -12.37
CA GLU A 168 -16.82 0.30 -12.96
C GLU A 168 -16.59 1.50 -12.03
N ALA A 169 -16.88 1.34 -10.73
CA ALA A 169 -16.59 2.37 -9.73
C ALA A 169 -15.09 2.68 -9.66
N PHE A 170 -14.23 1.66 -9.68
CA PHE A 170 -12.79 1.85 -9.73
C PHE A 170 -12.34 2.58 -11.00
N ALA A 171 -12.85 2.18 -12.17
CA ALA A 171 -12.50 2.82 -13.44
C ALA A 171 -12.89 4.30 -13.45
N SER A 172 -14.12 4.61 -13.04
CA SER A 172 -14.63 5.98 -12.92
C SER A 172 -13.86 6.81 -11.89
N GLU A 173 -13.52 6.20 -10.75
CA GLU A 173 -12.77 6.87 -9.70
C GLU A 173 -11.34 7.21 -10.14
N MET A 174 -10.62 6.27 -10.75
CA MET A 174 -9.19 6.38 -10.98
C MET A 174 -8.82 7.04 -12.31
N ALA A 175 -9.70 7.02 -13.32
CA ALA A 175 -9.46 7.61 -14.62
C ALA A 175 -9.06 9.09 -14.50
N GLY A 176 -7.97 9.48 -15.17
CA GLY A 176 -7.46 10.86 -15.21
C GLY A 176 -6.87 11.39 -13.90
N ARG A 177 -6.72 10.54 -12.86
CA ARG A 177 -6.11 10.97 -11.59
C ARG A 177 -4.60 10.92 -11.67
N GLY A 178 -3.96 12.08 -11.49
CA GLY A 178 -2.50 12.17 -11.44
C GLY A 178 -1.86 11.59 -12.71
N PRO A 179 -1.00 10.56 -12.62
CA PRO A 179 -0.38 9.95 -13.80
C PRO A 179 -1.26 8.91 -14.52
N ILE A 180 -2.49 8.66 -14.07
CA ILE A 180 -3.35 7.59 -14.59
C ILE A 180 -4.09 8.07 -15.86
N PRO A 181 -4.15 7.25 -16.93
CA PRO A 181 -4.88 7.60 -18.16
C PRO A 181 -6.37 7.90 -17.95
N ASP A 182 -6.96 8.67 -18.86
CA ASP A 182 -8.38 9.02 -18.84
C ASP A 182 -9.31 7.84 -19.12
N ILE A 183 -8.80 6.75 -19.69
CA ILE A 183 -9.61 5.59 -20.07
C ILE A 183 -9.09 4.34 -19.36
N ILE A 184 -9.95 3.76 -18.52
CA ILE A 184 -9.76 2.45 -17.89
C ILE A 184 -10.83 1.50 -18.43
N THR A 185 -10.41 0.45 -19.12
CA THR A 185 -11.32 -0.53 -19.72
C THR A 185 -11.70 -1.60 -18.71
N VAL A 186 -12.99 -1.74 -18.42
CA VAL A 186 -13.51 -2.84 -17.61
C VAL A 186 -13.66 -4.08 -18.49
N THR A 187 -13.10 -5.20 -18.06
CA THR A 187 -13.12 -6.48 -18.78
C THR A 187 -13.98 -7.52 -18.07
N ASP A 188 -14.51 -8.48 -18.83
CA ASP A 188 -15.41 -9.54 -18.35
C ASP A 188 -14.71 -10.66 -17.57
N SER A 189 -13.39 -10.78 -17.69
CA SER A 189 -12.60 -11.86 -17.12
C SER A 189 -11.15 -11.42 -16.87
N ALA A 190 -10.49 -12.04 -15.89
CA ALA A 190 -9.07 -11.84 -15.65
C ALA A 190 -8.22 -12.17 -16.89
N GLY A 191 -8.66 -13.17 -17.66
CA GLY A 191 -8.01 -13.58 -18.91
C GLY A 191 -8.11 -12.54 -20.02
N ALA A 192 -9.20 -11.79 -20.10
CA ALA A 192 -9.34 -10.67 -21.02
C ALA A 192 -8.50 -9.46 -20.57
N ALA A 193 -8.36 -9.23 -19.26
CA ALA A 193 -7.56 -8.12 -18.74
C ALA A 193 -6.07 -8.21 -19.12
N VAL A 194 -5.49 -9.42 -19.15
CA VAL A 194 -4.04 -9.64 -19.37
C VAL A 194 -3.65 -9.90 -20.83
N ARG A 195 -4.60 -9.85 -21.76
CA ARG A 195 -4.37 -10.03 -23.19
C ARG A 195 -4.03 -8.72 -23.89
#